data_AF-A0A1Z4I7P8-F1
#
_entry.id   AF-A0A1Z4I7P8-F1
#
_cell.length_a   1.000
_cell.length_b   1.000
_cell.length_c   1.000
_cell.angle_alpha   90.00
_cell.angle_beta   90.00
_cell.angle_gamma   90.00
#
_symmetry.space_group_name_H-M   'P 1'
#
loop_
_entity.id
_entity.type
_entity.pdbx_description
1 polymer ?
#
loop_
_entity_poly.entity_id
_entity_poly.type
_entity_poly.pdbx_seq_one_letter_code
_entity_poly.pdbx_strand_id
1 'polypeptide(L)'
;MSNKKKTSRFDDLIDAARSRQQRDQPPSKEDKPTSQSKSTDPAYTRTTIYLPKQLHRQLKATAASQDRQMSDIVTELVEKWLKSGE
;
A
#
# COMPACT_ATOMS: atom_id res chain seq x y z
N MET A 1 27.37 14.50 43.87
CA MET A 1 26.95 15.16 42.62
C MET A 1 28.07 14.99 41.60
N SER A 2 27.96 14.01 40.70
CA SER A 2 29.08 13.58 39.85
C SER A 2 28.86 14.10 38.42
N ASN A 3 29.56 15.19 38.07
CA ASN A 3 29.55 15.76 36.72
C ASN A 3 30.29 14.81 35.75
N LYS A 4 29.54 14.04 34.96
CA LYS A 4 30.13 13.17 33.92
C LYS A 4 30.46 14.04 32.71
N LYS A 5 31.74 14.30 32.48
CA LYS A 5 32.24 15.03 31.30
C LYS A 5 31.85 14.26 30.03
N LYS A 6 31.00 14.86 29.19
CA LYS A 6 30.65 14.34 27.85
C LYS A 6 31.83 14.63 26.93
N THR A 7 32.58 13.59 26.55
CA THR A 7 33.85 13.72 25.82
C THR A 7 33.74 13.54 24.32
N SER A 8 32.55 13.30 23.77
CA SER A 8 32.40 13.07 22.33
C SER A 8 31.09 13.60 21.77
N ARG A 9 31.17 14.32 20.65
CA ARG A 9 30.01 14.79 19.87
C ARG A 9 29.16 13.63 19.34
N PHE A 10 29.75 12.42 19.28
CA PHE A 10 29.03 11.21 18.91
C PHE A 10 28.11 10.71 20.02
N ASP A 11 28.43 10.91 21.30
CA ASP A 11 27.56 10.46 22.39
C ASP A 11 26.25 11.25 22.42
N ASP A 12 26.30 12.56 22.16
CA ASP A 12 25.09 13.38 22.07
C ASP A 12 24.19 12.98 20.89
N LEU A 13 24.78 12.55 19.76
CA LEU A 13 24.02 12.05 18.61
C LEU A 13 23.38 10.69 18.87
N ILE A 14 24.10 9.79 19.53
CA ILE A 14 23.59 8.45 19.89
C ILE A 14 22.46 8.56 20.92
N ASP A 15 22.61 9.44 21.90
CA ASP A 15 21.59 9.68 22.92
C ASP A 15 20.34 10.34 22.32
N ALA A 16 20.53 11.32 21.40
CA ALA A 16 19.43 11.91 20.65
C ALA A 16 18.66 10.88 19.81
N ALA A 17 19.36 9.97 19.12
CA ALA A 17 18.72 8.91 18.33
C ALA A 17 17.90 7.94 19.21
N ARG A 18 18.45 7.55 20.37
CA ARG A 18 17.78 6.64 21.31
C ARG A 18 16.53 7.29 21.95
N SER A 19 16.59 8.58 22.25
CA SER A 19 15.44 9.34 22.76
C SER A 19 14.26 9.43 21.75
N ARG A 20 14.57 9.39 20.45
CA ARG A 20 13.56 9.47 19.38
C ARG A 20 12.80 8.15 19.23
N GLN A 21 13.50 7.01 19.31
CA GLN A 21 12.87 5.68 19.30
C GLN A 21 11.89 5.47 20.46
N GLN A 22 12.14 6.09 21.62
CA GLN A 22 11.26 5.97 22.77
C GLN A 22 10.00 6.83 22.66
N ARG A 23 10.04 7.90 21.85
CA ARG A 23 8.89 8.80 21.61
C ARG A 23 8.00 8.32 20.45
N ASP A 24 8.59 7.61 19.50
CA ASP A 24 7.91 7.05 18.32
C ASP A 24 7.46 5.60 18.51
N GLN A 25 7.21 5.14 19.74
CA GLN A 25 6.45 3.90 19.91
C GLN A 25 5.02 4.15 19.44
N PRO A 26 4.57 3.53 18.33
CA PRO A 26 3.19 3.70 17.89
C PRO A 26 2.27 3.15 18.99
N PRO A 27 1.14 3.82 19.31
CA PRO A 27 0.14 3.23 20.20
C PRO A 27 -0.24 1.86 19.64
N SER A 28 -0.33 0.86 20.52
CA SER A 28 -0.79 -0.49 20.19
C SER A 28 -2.11 -0.39 19.43
N LYS A 29 -2.05 -0.61 18.12
CA LYS A 29 -3.23 -0.55 17.27
C LYS A 29 -4.12 -1.71 17.68
N GLU A 30 -5.25 -1.39 18.30
CA GLU A 30 -6.38 -2.32 18.34
C GLU A 30 -6.70 -2.71 16.90
N ASP A 31 -6.71 -4.02 16.63
CA ASP A 31 -7.02 -4.63 15.34
C ASP A 31 -8.48 -4.34 14.96
N LYS A 32 -8.73 -3.12 14.47
CA LYS A 32 -9.90 -2.86 13.63
C LYS A 32 -9.74 -3.73 12.38
N PRO A 33 -10.75 -4.48 11.94
CA PRO A 33 -10.66 -5.26 10.72
C PRO A 33 -10.35 -4.30 9.58
N THR A 34 -9.07 -4.29 9.20
CA THR A 34 -8.57 -3.59 8.02
C THR A 34 -9.39 -4.11 6.86
N SER A 35 -10.05 -3.21 6.13
CA SER A 35 -10.81 -3.54 4.91
C SER A 35 -10.09 -4.64 4.16
N GLN A 36 -10.70 -5.84 4.10
CA GLN A 36 -10.06 -6.99 3.48
C GLN A 36 -9.70 -6.59 2.06
N SER A 37 -8.40 -6.47 1.80
CA SER A 37 -7.94 -6.11 0.46
C SER A 37 -8.40 -7.19 -0.52
N LYS A 38 -8.62 -6.86 -1.80
CA LYS A 38 -8.99 -7.86 -2.81
C LYS A 38 -8.02 -9.04 -2.91
N SER A 39 -6.79 -8.90 -2.40
CA SER A 39 -5.81 -9.99 -2.35
C SER A 39 -6.05 -10.99 -1.21
N THR A 40 -6.88 -10.64 -0.22
CA THR A 40 -7.18 -11.45 0.98
C THR A 40 -8.55 -12.12 0.87
N ASP A 41 -9.39 -11.64 -0.04
CA ASP A 41 -10.72 -12.20 -0.30
C ASP A 41 -10.61 -13.51 -1.09
N PRO A 42 -11.14 -14.65 -0.58
CA PRO A 42 -11.08 -15.94 -1.26
C PRO A 42 -11.88 -15.98 -2.57
N ALA A 43 -12.79 -15.04 -2.82
CA ALA A 43 -13.53 -14.93 -4.08
C ALA A 43 -12.68 -14.39 -5.24
N TYR A 44 -11.49 -13.84 -4.96
CA TYR A 44 -10.63 -13.22 -5.96
C TYR A 44 -9.34 -14.02 -6.18
N THR A 45 -8.95 -14.16 -7.45
CA THR A 45 -7.64 -14.68 -7.85
C THR A 45 -6.83 -13.57 -8.53
N ARG A 46 -5.56 -13.39 -8.14
CA ARG A 46 -4.69 -12.38 -8.75
C ARG A 46 -4.23 -12.83 -10.14
N THR A 47 -4.54 -12.02 -11.14
CA THR A 47 -4.09 -12.24 -12.52
C THR A 47 -3.14 -11.13 -12.95
N THR A 48 -2.00 -11.52 -13.55
CA THR A 48 -1.03 -10.57 -14.14
C THR A 48 -1.02 -10.76 -15.64
N ILE A 49 -1.25 -9.69 -16.40
CA ILE A 49 -1.27 -9.70 -17.87
C ILE A 49 -0.43 -8.55 -18.43
N TYR A 50 0.12 -8.75 -19.62
CA TYR A 50 0.77 -7.69 -20.37
C TYR A 50 -0.26 -6.92 -21.20
N LEU A 51 -0.24 -5.59 -21.08
CA LEU A 51 -1.03 -4.69 -21.91
C LEU A 51 -0.09 -3.73 -22.66
N PRO A 52 -0.40 -3.34 -23.90
CA PRO A 52 0.30 -2.26 -24.57
C PRO A 52 0.33 -0.99 -23.71
N LYS A 53 1.46 -0.29 -23.66
CA LYS A 53 1.65 0.89 -22.78
C LYS A 53 0.55 1.94 -22.94
N GLN A 54 0.15 2.21 -24.19
CA GLN A 54 -0.92 3.18 -24.48
C GLN A 54 -2.26 2.73 -23.90
N LEU A 55 -2.60 1.45 -24.07
CA LEU A 55 -3.84 0.88 -23.55
C LEU A 55 -3.88 0.92 -22.01
N HIS A 56 -2.79 0.54 -21.35
CA HIS A 56 -2.70 0.64 -19.89
C HIS A 56 -2.87 2.09 -19.39
N ARG A 57 -2.27 3.07 -20.07
CA ARG A 57 -2.44 4.50 -19.73
C ARG A 57 -3.90 4.95 -19.87
N GLN A 58 -4.55 4.57 -20.96
CA GLN A 58 -5.97 4.87 -21.18
C GLN A 58 -6.85 4.23 -20.12
N LEU A 59 -6.65 2.94 -19.83
CA LEU A 59 -7.38 2.24 -18.76
C LEU A 59 -7.25 2.96 -17.42
N LYS A 60 -6.02 3.33 -17.04
CA LYS A 60 -5.77 4.05 -15.78
C LYS A 60 -6.46 5.42 -15.76
N ALA A 61 -6.38 6.18 -16.86
CA ALA A 61 -7.00 7.49 -16.94
C ALA A 61 -8.53 7.42 -16.85
N THR A 62 -9.15 6.49 -17.56
CA THR A 62 -10.61 6.26 -17.53
C THR A 62 -11.08 5.75 -16.16
N ALA A 63 -10.32 4.86 -15.53
CA ALA A 63 -10.63 4.39 -14.19
C ALA A 63 -10.63 5.54 -13.18
N ALA A 64 -9.63 6.43 -13.26
CA ALA A 64 -9.55 7.61 -12.41
C ALA A 64 -10.68 8.62 -12.67
N SER A 65 -11.06 8.84 -13.94
CA SER A 65 -12.13 9.79 -14.27
C SER A 65 -13.52 9.32 -13.86
N GLN A 66 -13.73 8.01 -13.77
CA GLN A 66 -15.00 7.40 -13.38
C GLN A 66 -15.08 7.06 -11.88
N ASP A 67 -14.02 7.32 -11.11
CA ASP A 67 -13.87 6.85 -9.71
C ASP A 67 -14.09 5.33 -9.56
N ARG A 68 -13.56 4.57 -10.52
CA ARG A 68 -13.70 3.10 -10.58
C ARG A 68 -12.35 2.40 -10.41
N GLN A 69 -12.37 1.18 -9.91
CA GLN A 69 -11.17 0.35 -9.90
C GLN A 69 -10.93 -0.28 -11.27
N MET A 70 -9.66 -0.31 -11.72
CA MET A 70 -9.27 -0.96 -12.97
C MET A 70 -9.65 -2.45 -13.01
N SER A 71 -9.61 -3.13 -11.86
CA SER A 71 -10.02 -4.54 -11.75
C SER A 71 -11.47 -4.74 -12.18
N ASP A 72 -12.37 -3.82 -11.80
CA ASP A 72 -13.80 -3.97 -12.04
C ASP A 72 -14.11 -3.75 -13.52
N ILE A 73 -13.44 -2.78 -14.14
CA ILE A 73 -13.51 -2.54 -15.58
C ILE A 73 -13.02 -3.78 -16.36
N VAL A 74 -11.90 -4.37 -15.95
CA VAL A 74 -11.37 -5.58 -16.60
C VAL A 74 -12.31 -6.77 -16.41
N THR A 75 -12.85 -6.99 -15.21
CA THR A 75 -13.83 -8.04 -14.94
C THR A 75 -15.05 -7.92 -15.85
N GLU A 76 -15.66 -6.74 -15.94
CA GLU A 76 -16.82 -6.51 -16.81
C GLU A 76 -16.52 -6.79 -18.29
N LEU A 77 -15.35 -6.37 -18.77
CA LEU A 77 -14.92 -6.61 -20.15
C LEU A 77 -14.73 -8.10 -20.43
N VAL A 78 -14.10 -8.83 -19.50
CA VAL A 78 -13.89 -10.28 -19.60
C VAL A 78 -15.23 -11.02 -19.57
N GLU A 79 -16.14 -10.68 -18.65
CA GLU A 79 -17.47 -11.28 -18.57
C GLU A 79 -18.28 -11.04 -19.86
N LYS A 80 -18.25 -9.82 -20.39
CA LYS A 80 -18.93 -9.49 -21.66
C LYS A 80 -18.36 -10.27 -22.83
N TRP A 81 -17.03 -10.37 -22.90
CA TRP A 81 -16.37 -11.14 -23.95
C TRP A 81 -16.73 -12.63 -23.89
N LEU A 82 -16.72 -13.23 -22.70
CA LEU A 82 -17.12 -14.62 -22.49
C LEU A 82 -18.58 -14.89 -22.88
N LYS A 83 -19.49 -13.96 -22.56
CA LYS A 83 -20.91 -14.05 -22.94
C LYS A 83 -21.17 -13.82 -24.43
N SER A 84 -20.25 -13.18 -25.15
CA SER A 84 -20.39 -12.88 -26.58
C SER A 84 -19.78 -13.98 -27.47
N GLY A 85 -18.99 -14.89 -26.88
CA GLY A 85 -18.37 -16.01 -27.56
C GLY A 85 -19.16 -17.31 -27.46
N GLU A 86 -20.35 -17.27 -26.86
CA GLU A 86 -21.38 -18.30 -26.84
C GLU A 86 -22.46 -17.94 -27.87
#